data_AF-X5GXB4-F1
#
_entry.id   AF-X5GXB4-F1
#
_cell.length_a   1.000
_cell.length_b   1.000
_cell.length_c   1.000
_cell.angle_alpha   90.00
_cell.angle_beta   90.00
_cell.angle_gamma   90.00
#
_symmetry.space_group_name_H-M   'P 1'
#
loop_
_entity.id
_entity.type
_entity.pdbx_description
1 polymer ?
#
loop_
_entity_poly.entity_id
_entity_poly.type
_entity_poly.pdbx_seq_one_letter_code
_entity_poly.pdbx_strand_id
1 'polypeptide(L)' 'MHGKHSIIFVGDGETLEIIHTAENRGAFALGAMKAARFLATAPSGLYSMKDVLNYAF' A
#
# COMPACT_ATOMS: atom_id res chain seq x y z
N MET A 1 12.45 -12.94 -0.45
CA MET A 1 12.22 -12.44 0.92
C MET A 1 10.76 -12.03 1.00
N HIS A 2 10.01 -12.72 1.85
CA HIS A 2 8.62 -12.40 2.16
C HIS A 2 8.58 -11.28 3.20
N GLY A 3 7.62 -10.36 3.07
CA GLY A 3 7.40 -9.31 4.06
C GLY A 3 6.06 -9.51 4.74
N LYS A 4 6.03 -9.61 6.07
CA LYS A 4 4.79 -9.69 6.85
C LYS A 4 4.76 -8.53 7.84
N HIS A 5 3.72 -7.71 7.79
CA HIS A 5 3.46 -6.65 8.76
C HIS A 5 2.10 -6.91 9.40
N SER A 6 2.02 -6.73 10.71
CA SER A 6 0.80 -6.86 11.46
C SER A 6 0.57 -5.62 12.30
N ILE A 7 -0.68 -5.17 12.34
CA ILE A 7 -1.18 -4.17 13.29
C ILE A 7 -2.21 -4.89 14.15
N ILE A 8 -1.97 -4.88 15.46
CA ILE A 8 -2.83 -5.55 16.44
C ILE A 8 -3.43 -4.48 17.34
N PHE A 9 -4.76 -4.49 17.44
CA PHE A 9 -5.53 -3.72 18.41
C PHE A 9 -6.08 -4.69 19.45
N VAL A 10 -5.69 -4.51 20.71
CA VAL A 10 -6.12 -5.35 21.83
C VAL A 10 -7.11 -4.58 22.69
N GLY A 11 -8.29 -5.15 22.89
CA GLY A 11 -9.30 -4.67 23.83
C GLY A 11 -9.52 -5.67 24.97
N ASP A 12 -10.38 -5.33 25.92
CA ASP A 12 -10.73 -6.24 27.01
C ASP A 12 -11.60 -7.38 26.48
N GLY A 13 -10.99 -8.55 26.30
CA GLY A 13 -11.67 -9.77 25.84
C GLY A 13 -11.72 -9.96 24.31
N GLU A 14 -11.14 -9.04 23.53
CA GLU A 14 -11.09 -9.15 22.08
C GLU A 14 -9.78 -8.64 21.46
N THR A 15 -9.53 -9.03 20.22
CA THR A 15 -8.37 -8.58 19.45
C THR A 15 -8.76 -8.46 17.98
N LEU A 16 -8.44 -7.31 17.39
CA LEU A 16 -8.53 -7.07 15.96
C LEU A 16 -7.12 -7.01 15.38
N GLU A 17 -6.85 -7.84 14.37
CA GLU A 17 -5.55 -7.88 13.69
C GLU A 17 -5.71 -7.56 12.19
N ILE A 18 -4.87 -6.66 11.69
CA ILE A 18 -4.73 -6.35 10.26
C ILE A 18 -3.35 -6.80 9.79
N ILE A 19 -3.32 -7.78 8.87
CA ILE A 19 -2.08 -8.38 8.36
C ILE A 19 -1.90 -8.04 6.88
N HIS A 20 -0.72 -7.52 6.52
CA HIS A 20 -0.26 -7.42 5.13
C HIS A 20 0.89 -8.40 4.89
N THR A 21 0.72 -9.28 3.90
CA THR A 21 1.72 -10.27 3.49
C THR A 21 2.12 -10.04 2.04
N ALA A 22 3.41 -9.85 1.79
CA ALA A 22 4.01 -9.78 0.46
C ALA A 22 4.71 -11.12 0.12
N GLU A 23 4.09 -11.92 -0.75
CA GLU A 23 4.60 -13.22 -1.19
C GLU A 23 5.80 -13.13 -2.14
N ASN A 24 5.98 -12.00 -2.83
CA ASN A 24 7.18 -11.75 -3.62
C ASN A 24 7.28 -10.25 -3.94
N ARG A 25 8.39 -9.86 -4.57
CA ARG A 25 8.64 -8.46 -4.95
C ARG A 25 7.82 -7.99 -6.15
N GLY A 26 7.16 -8.89 -6.87
CA GLY A 26 6.32 -8.57 -8.02
C GLY A 26 5.16 -7.63 -7.67
N ALA A 27 4.58 -7.76 -6.47
CA ALA A 27 3.54 -6.86 -6.00
C ALA A 27 3.99 -5.39 -5.99
N PHE A 28 5.22 -5.11 -5.54
CA PHE A 28 5.77 -3.75 -5.53
C PHE A 28 6.07 -3.23 -6.94
N ALA A 29 6.59 -4.10 -7.82
CA ALA A 29 6.85 -3.76 -9.22
C ALA A 29 5.54 -3.40 -9.96
N LEU A 30 4.46 -4.14 -9.74
CA LEU A 30 3.13 -3.82 -10.26
C LEU A 30 2.64 -2.45 -9.76
N GLY A 31 2.85 -2.14 -8.48
CA GLY A 31 2.55 -0.83 -7.89
C GLY A 31 3.33 0.31 -8.56
N ALA A 32 4.64 0.15 -8.74
CA ALA A 32 5.48 1.12 -9.42
C ALA A 32 5.06 1.35 -10.88
N MET A 33 4.68 0.30 -11.62
CA MET A 33 4.15 0.44 -12.99
C MET A 33 2.82 1.20 -13.04
N LYS A 34 1.95 1.02 -12.03
CA LYS A 34 0.71 1.82 -11.91
C LYS A 34 1.05 3.29 -11.63
N ALA A 35 1.98 3.56 -10.73
CA ALA A 35 2.46 4.91 -10.44
C ALA A 35 3.06 5.59 -11.68
N ALA A 36 3.87 4.87 -12.47
CA ALA A 36 4.44 5.39 -13.72
C ALA A 36 3.35 5.79 -14.73
N ARG A 37 2.30 4.96 -14.88
CA ARG A 37 1.14 5.30 -15.75
C ARG A 37 0.37 6.51 -15.25
N PHE A 38 0.20 6.66 -13.95
CA PHE A 38 -0.43 7.84 -13.34
C PHE A 38 0.41 9.10 -13.61
N LEU A 39 1.73 9.04 -13.37
CA LEU A 39 2.63 10.19 -13.53
C LEU A 39 2.75 10.66 -14.99
N ALA A 40 2.47 9.79 -15.97
CA ALA A 40 2.50 10.16 -17.38
C ALA A 40 1.50 11.27 -17.75
N THR A 41 0.44 11.45 -16.96
CA THR A 41 -0.59 12.48 -17.18
C THR A 41 -0.77 13.42 -15.99
N ALA A 42 -0.06 13.19 -14.88
CA ALA A 42 -0.16 14.01 -13.69
C ALA A 42 0.59 15.36 -13.88
N PRO A 43 0.08 16.46 -13.31
CA PRO A 43 0.83 17.72 -13.19
C PRO A 43 2.17 17.56 -12.44
N SER A 44 3.03 18.58 -12.48
CA SER A 44 4.23 18.58 -11.65
C SER A 44 3.86 18.63 -10.17
N GLY A 45 4.46 17.75 -9.37
CA GLY A 45 4.21 17.67 -7.94
C GLY A 45 4.89 16.46 -7.30
N LEU A 46 4.83 16.41 -5.98
CA LEU A 46 5.24 15.25 -5.20
C LEU A 46 4.00 14.39 -4.91
N TYR A 47 4.02 13.15 -5.40
CA TYR A 47 2.90 12.21 -5.27
C TYR A 47 3.27 11.02 -4.39
N SER A 48 2.26 10.45 -3.76
CA SER A 48 2.31 9.22 -2.99
C SER A 48 1.47 8.12 -3.65
N MET A 49 1.55 6.89 -3.13
CA MET A 49 0.65 5.83 -3.57
C MET A 49 -0.83 6.08 -3.23
N LYS A 50 -1.15 7.02 -2.31
CA LYS A 50 -2.55 7.40 -2.05
C LYS A 50 -3.16 8.10 -3.26
N ASP A 51 -2.39 8.99 -3.91
CA ASP A 51 -2.80 9.69 -5.12
C ASP A 51 -2.99 8.72 -6.29
N VAL A 52 -2.06 7.77 -6.44
CA VAL A 52 -2.12 6.72 -7.48
C VAL A 52 -3.31 5.79 -7.31
N LEU A 53 -3.68 5.46 -6.07
CA LEU A 53 -4.79 4.56 -5.74
C LEU A 53 -6.12 5.28 -5.53
N ASN A 54 -6.13 6.62 -5.63
CA ASN A 54 -7.30 7.46 -5.43
C ASN A 54 -8.00 7.21 -4.08
N TYR A 55 -7.24 7.00 -3.02
CA TYR A 55 -7.79 6.91 -1.67
C TYR A 55 -7.83 8.31 -1.05
N ALA A 56 -9.02 8.88 -0.98
CA ALA A 56 -9.32 10.00 -0.08
C ALA A 56 -9.68 9.43 1.30
N PHE A 57 -9.12 10.03 2.36
CA PHE A 57 -9.66 9.86 3.72
C PHE A 57 -10.68 10.97 3.98
#